data_AF-D5BQH4-F1
#
_entry.id   AF-D5BQH4-F1
#
_cell.length_a   1.000
_cell.length_b   1.000
_cell.length_c   1.000
_cell.angle_alpha   90.00
_cell.angle_beta   90.00
_cell.angle_gamma   90.00
#
_symmetry.space_group_name_H-M   'P 1'
#
loop_
_entity.id
_entity.type
_entity.pdbx_description
1 polymer ?
#
loop_
_entity_poly.entity_id
_entity_poly.type
_entity_poly.pdbx_seq_one_letter_code
_entity_poly.pdbx_strand_id
1 'polypeptide(L)'
;MIDTYDTDKQNITASAQPAFDLDEFIVCMRKAAKAPSPAKAVRAEMDRYFEHPEAVRLAMPKFDTDEEVLYEDESISIFYCRFRPGYTIPPHDHQTSAVIGIYDGQERNNFFSTAGDNFITKSKSVDMQAGDVVSIGPHAIHTVECTGSTPSYAIHVYLGPLSRIERNLYDVEAEKVIPFTDADFHRLAEDNDIVA
;
A
#
# COMPACT_ATOMS: atom_id res chain seq x y z
N MET A 1 -1.82 -20.45 -59.78
CA MET A 1 -0.82 -19.49 -59.25
C MET A 1 -1.45 -18.12 -59.26
N ILE A 2 -1.19 -17.31 -58.21
CA ILE A 2 -1.81 -16.03 -57.80
C ILE A 2 -3.03 -16.27 -56.88
N ASP A 3 -2.83 -16.55 -55.57
CA ASP A 3 -2.58 -15.64 -54.40
C ASP A 3 -3.71 -14.61 -54.20
N THR A 4 -4.76 -14.97 -53.43
CA THR A 4 -4.97 -14.87 -51.96
C THR A 4 -5.51 -13.51 -51.51
N TYR A 5 -6.65 -13.61 -50.82
CA TYR A 5 -7.50 -12.58 -50.24
C TYR A 5 -6.75 -11.62 -49.33
N ASP A 6 -6.90 -10.33 -49.63
CA ASP A 6 -6.64 -9.23 -48.70
C ASP A 6 -7.74 -9.26 -47.62
N THR A 7 -7.33 -9.39 -46.37
CA THR A 7 -8.23 -9.34 -45.22
C THR A 7 -7.89 -8.09 -44.45
N ASP A 8 -8.82 -7.14 -44.50
CA ASP A 8 -8.89 -5.95 -43.66
C ASP A 8 -8.69 -6.34 -42.18
N LYS A 9 -7.44 -6.26 -41.71
CA LYS A 9 -7.15 -6.23 -40.28
C LYS A 9 -7.50 -4.83 -39.80
N GLN A 10 -8.71 -4.74 -39.26
CA GLN A 10 -9.19 -3.64 -38.47
C GLN A 10 -8.09 -3.17 -37.50
N ASN A 11 -7.61 -1.96 -37.73
CA ASN A 11 -6.81 -1.22 -36.77
C ASN A 11 -7.70 -0.96 -35.55
N ILE A 12 -7.66 -1.85 -34.57
CA ILE A 12 -8.19 -1.58 -33.24
C ILE A 12 -7.27 -0.50 -32.66
N THR A 13 -7.74 0.74 -32.72
CA THR A 13 -7.13 1.85 -32.01
C THR A 13 -6.95 1.44 -30.55
N ALA A 14 -5.71 1.38 -30.08
CA ALA A 14 -5.42 1.38 -28.65
C ALA A 14 -6.16 2.58 -28.06
N SER A 15 -7.19 2.33 -27.27
CA SER A 15 -7.82 3.38 -26.48
C SER A 15 -6.71 4.00 -25.65
N ALA A 16 -6.49 5.31 -25.80
CA ALA A 16 -5.60 6.05 -24.91
C ALA A 16 -6.03 5.71 -23.48
N GLN A 17 -5.16 5.03 -22.74
CA GLN A 17 -5.41 4.74 -21.34
C GLN A 17 -5.65 6.08 -20.64
N PRO A 18 -6.68 6.20 -19.79
CA PRO A 18 -6.88 7.43 -19.05
C PRO A 18 -5.60 7.69 -18.24
N ALA A 19 -5.00 8.86 -18.45
CA ALA A 19 -3.78 9.24 -17.74
C ALA A 19 -4.10 9.37 -16.25
N PHE A 20 -3.29 8.74 -15.40
CA PHE A 20 -3.31 9.04 -13.98
C PHE A 20 -2.75 10.45 -13.76
N ASP A 21 -3.44 11.24 -12.94
CA ASP A 21 -2.99 12.54 -12.47
C ASP A 21 -3.00 12.53 -10.94
N LEU A 22 -1.84 12.84 -10.34
CA LEU A 22 -1.66 12.75 -8.89
C LEU A 22 -2.49 13.81 -8.14
N ASP A 23 -2.62 15.02 -8.69
CA ASP A 23 -3.39 16.09 -8.05
C ASP A 23 -4.89 15.76 -8.09
N GLU A 24 -5.39 15.24 -9.22
CA GLU A 24 -6.77 14.75 -9.33
C GLU A 24 -7.03 13.57 -8.39
N PHE A 25 -6.10 12.61 -8.32
CA PHE A 25 -6.17 11.50 -7.38
C PHE A 25 -6.31 12.00 -5.93
N ILE A 26 -5.46 12.95 -5.51
CA ILE A 26 -5.52 13.55 -4.17
C ILE A 26 -6.88 14.22 -3.93
N VAL A 27 -7.41 14.98 -4.91
CA VAL A 27 -8.74 15.60 -4.81
C VAL A 27 -9.84 14.55 -4.63
N CYS A 28 -9.80 13.46 -5.41
CA CYS A 28 -10.76 12.36 -5.31
C CYS A 28 -10.70 11.67 -3.94
N MET A 29 -9.50 11.33 -3.45
CA MET A 29 -9.32 10.71 -2.13
C MET A 29 -9.86 11.59 -1.01
N ARG A 30 -9.56 12.90 -1.02
CA ARG A 30 -10.05 13.85 -0.03
C ARG A 30 -11.57 13.99 -0.03
N LYS A 31 -12.19 13.94 -1.21
CA LYS A 31 -13.65 13.93 -1.34
C LYS A 31 -14.23 12.63 -0.77
N ALA A 32 -13.64 11.49 -1.10
CA ALA A 32 -14.06 10.18 -0.61
C ALA A 32 -13.93 10.05 0.91
N ALA A 33 -12.87 10.60 1.52
CA ALA A 33 -12.68 10.62 2.97
C ALA A 33 -13.78 11.38 3.74
N LYS A 34 -14.54 12.24 3.06
CA LYS A 34 -15.67 13.00 3.65
C LYS A 34 -17.03 12.35 3.41
N ALA A 35 -17.09 11.21 2.73
CA ALA A 35 -18.33 10.49 2.49
C ALA A 35 -18.89 9.87 3.79
N PRO A 36 -20.18 9.49 3.85
CA PRO A 36 -20.76 8.83 5.03
C PRO A 36 -20.09 7.50 5.43
N SER A 37 -19.40 6.85 4.49
CA SER A 37 -18.60 5.64 4.74
C SER A 37 -17.21 5.81 4.13
N PRO A 38 -16.32 6.59 4.77
CA PRO A 38 -15.05 7.02 4.19
C PRO A 38 -14.18 5.87 3.68
N ALA A 39 -14.02 4.80 4.47
CA ALA A 39 -13.16 3.66 4.10
C ALA A 39 -13.67 2.97 2.84
N LYS A 40 -14.98 2.81 2.72
CA LYS A 40 -15.62 2.21 1.54
C LYS A 40 -15.50 3.11 0.31
N ALA A 41 -15.64 4.42 0.49
CA ALA A 41 -15.54 5.38 -0.60
C ALA A 41 -14.10 5.49 -1.12
N VAL A 42 -13.11 5.60 -0.23
CA VAL A 42 -11.68 5.59 -0.59
C VAL A 42 -11.33 4.29 -1.29
N ARG A 43 -11.80 3.14 -0.76
CA ARG A 43 -11.61 1.84 -1.40
C ARG A 43 -12.14 1.82 -2.84
N ALA A 44 -13.35 2.30 -3.08
CA ALA A 44 -13.94 2.32 -4.42
C ALA A 44 -13.14 3.18 -5.42
N GLU A 45 -12.62 4.34 -4.99
CA GLU A 45 -11.75 5.14 -5.85
C GLU A 45 -10.39 4.50 -6.07
N MET A 46 -9.79 3.89 -5.04
CA MET A 46 -8.54 3.13 -5.17
C MET A 46 -8.71 1.97 -6.16
N ASP A 47 -9.78 1.17 -6.06
CA ASP A 47 -10.06 0.10 -7.02
C ASP A 47 -10.08 0.67 -8.46
N ARG A 48 -10.75 1.80 -8.69
CA ARG A 48 -10.82 2.45 -10.03
C ARG A 48 -9.46 2.90 -10.56
N TYR A 49 -8.62 3.53 -9.73
CA TYR A 49 -7.31 4.00 -10.19
C TYR A 49 -6.34 2.84 -10.42
N PHE A 50 -6.45 1.78 -9.63
CA PHE A 50 -5.55 0.62 -9.70
C PHE A 50 -6.01 -0.46 -10.69
N GLU A 51 -7.12 -0.27 -11.41
CA GLU A 51 -7.44 -1.04 -12.63
C GLU A 51 -6.37 -0.86 -13.74
N HIS A 52 -5.62 0.25 -13.70
CA HIS A 52 -4.56 0.60 -14.65
C HIS A 52 -3.26 0.97 -13.90
N PRO A 53 -2.62 0.02 -13.19
CA PRO A 53 -1.49 0.31 -12.32
C PRO A 53 -0.27 0.85 -13.09
N GLU A 54 -0.11 0.51 -14.37
CA GLU A 54 0.92 1.08 -15.24
C GLU A 54 0.74 2.59 -15.47
N ALA A 55 -0.49 3.11 -15.49
CA ALA A 55 -0.74 4.54 -15.62
C ALA A 55 -0.29 5.26 -14.35
N VAL A 56 -0.56 4.69 -13.17
CA VAL A 56 -0.05 5.18 -11.88
C VAL A 56 1.48 5.18 -11.88
N ARG A 57 2.11 4.06 -12.25
CA ARG A 57 3.58 3.90 -12.30
C ARG A 57 4.25 4.93 -13.20
N LEU A 58 3.66 5.24 -14.36
CA LEU A 58 4.23 6.18 -15.33
C LEU A 58 4.10 7.64 -14.88
N ALA A 59 3.04 7.96 -14.13
CA ALA A 59 2.74 9.32 -13.69
C ALA A 59 3.31 9.66 -12.31
N MET A 60 3.60 8.67 -11.46
CA MET A 60 4.12 8.89 -10.12
C MET A 60 5.52 9.54 -10.17
N PRO A 61 5.80 10.57 -9.34
CA PRO A 61 7.13 11.14 -9.21
C PRO A 61 8.15 10.08 -8.76
N LYS A 62 9.43 10.37 -9.02
CA LYS A 62 10.53 9.56 -8.49
C LYS A 62 10.96 10.11 -7.14
N PHE A 63 11.03 9.23 -6.16
CA PHE A 63 11.48 9.54 -4.80
C PHE A 63 12.74 8.74 -4.47
N ASP A 64 13.69 9.39 -3.78
CA ASP A 64 14.93 8.75 -3.34
C ASP A 64 14.75 7.97 -2.04
N THR A 65 13.75 8.34 -1.24
CA THR A 65 13.33 7.73 0.04
C THR A 65 12.37 6.56 -0.17
N ASP A 66 12.15 5.78 0.89
CA ASP A 66 11.21 4.64 0.87
C ASP A 66 9.78 5.04 1.24
N GLU A 67 9.56 6.23 1.82
CA GLU A 67 8.24 6.75 2.17
C GLU A 67 8.20 8.27 1.98
N GLU A 68 7.12 8.79 1.39
CA GLU A 68 6.90 10.23 1.20
C GLU A 68 5.43 10.61 1.41
N VAL A 69 5.21 11.73 2.11
CA VAL A 69 3.87 12.30 2.28
C VAL A 69 3.48 13.03 1.00
N LEU A 70 2.52 12.47 0.25
CA LEU A 70 1.97 13.09 -0.96
C LEU A 70 0.95 14.17 -0.59
N TYR A 71 0.16 13.93 0.45
CA TYR A 71 -0.83 14.88 0.97
C TYR A 71 -1.25 14.51 2.39
N GLU A 72 -1.52 15.50 3.24
CA GLU A 72 -2.13 15.28 4.56
C GLU A 72 -3.05 16.43 4.98
N ASP A 73 -4.21 16.09 5.53
CA ASP A 73 -5.05 16.98 6.35
C ASP A 73 -5.74 16.21 7.49
N GLU A 74 -6.61 16.89 8.24
CA GLU A 74 -7.32 16.30 9.39
C GLU A 74 -8.20 15.07 9.04
N SER A 75 -8.57 14.89 7.77
CA SER A 75 -9.46 13.81 7.33
C SER A 75 -8.72 12.64 6.68
N ILE A 76 -7.52 12.87 6.15
CA ILE A 76 -6.82 11.88 5.33
C ILE A 76 -5.32 12.16 5.24
N SER A 77 -4.53 11.11 5.11
CA SER A 77 -3.13 11.21 4.69
C SER A 77 -2.83 10.19 3.59
N ILE A 78 -2.06 10.61 2.60
CA ILE A 78 -1.74 9.84 1.39
C ILE A 78 -0.22 9.77 1.28
N PHE A 79 0.29 8.55 1.23
CA PHE A 79 1.72 8.26 1.22
C PHE A 79 2.09 7.49 -0.03
N TYR A 80 3.26 7.82 -0.58
CA TYR A 80 4.03 6.91 -1.42
C TYR A 80 4.81 5.97 -0.50
N CYS A 81 4.85 4.68 -0.82
CA CYS A 81 5.63 3.69 -0.10
C CYS A 81 6.40 2.79 -1.08
N ARG A 82 7.66 2.50 -0.76
CA ARG A 82 8.53 1.55 -1.46
C ARG A 82 9.06 0.51 -0.49
N PHE A 83 8.77 -0.77 -0.74
CA PHE A 83 9.30 -1.88 0.05
C PHE A 83 10.35 -2.65 -0.74
N ARG A 84 11.53 -2.81 -0.16
CA ARG A 84 12.70 -3.40 -0.81
C ARG A 84 12.76 -4.91 -0.58
N PRO A 85 13.24 -5.70 -1.56
CA PRO A 85 13.48 -7.13 -1.36
C PRO A 85 14.43 -7.38 -0.19
N GLY A 86 14.14 -8.42 0.59
CA GLY A 86 14.95 -8.81 1.76
C GLY A 86 14.63 -8.04 3.04
N TYR A 87 13.83 -6.98 2.98
CA TYR A 87 13.45 -6.17 4.15
C TYR A 87 11.98 -6.40 4.52
N THR A 88 11.72 -6.54 5.82
CA THR A 88 10.36 -6.67 6.35
C THR A 88 10.04 -5.50 7.28
N ILE A 89 8.91 -4.85 7.03
CA ILE A 89 8.37 -3.84 7.93
C ILE A 89 7.92 -4.53 9.22
N PRO A 90 8.43 -4.13 10.40
CA PRO A 90 8.11 -4.76 11.67
C PRO A 90 6.62 -4.71 11.98
N PRO A 91 6.08 -5.60 12.84
CA PRO A 91 4.66 -5.63 13.10
C PRO A 91 4.19 -4.32 13.73
N HIS A 92 3.20 -3.66 13.11
CA HIS A 92 2.73 -2.35 13.52
C HIS A 92 1.23 -2.20 13.34
N ASP A 93 0.67 -1.21 14.03
CA ASP A 93 -0.68 -0.71 13.78
C ASP A 93 -0.65 0.70 13.17
N HIS A 94 -1.83 1.18 12.78
CA HIS A 94 -2.00 2.53 12.25
C HIS A 94 -2.92 3.40 13.11
N GLN A 95 -3.65 2.80 14.06
CA GLN A 95 -4.69 3.45 14.88
C GLN A 95 -5.78 4.19 14.06
N THR A 96 -5.85 3.93 12.75
CA THR A 96 -6.89 4.38 11.82
C THR A 96 -7.02 3.36 10.68
N SER A 97 -8.12 3.43 9.93
CA SER A 97 -8.28 2.57 8.74
C SER A 97 -7.32 2.99 7.64
N ALA A 98 -6.82 2.01 6.89
CA ALA A 98 -5.98 2.23 5.72
C ALA A 98 -6.57 1.55 4.48
N VAL A 99 -6.28 2.10 3.31
CA VAL A 99 -6.47 1.46 2.01
C VAL A 99 -5.14 1.53 1.27
N ILE A 100 -4.63 0.38 0.87
CA ILE A 100 -3.31 0.22 0.25
C ILE A 100 -3.54 -0.28 -1.17
N GLY A 101 -2.94 0.38 -2.15
CA GLY A 101 -2.93 -0.06 -3.55
C GLY A 101 -1.51 -0.21 -4.06
N ILE A 102 -1.21 -1.34 -4.71
CA ILE A 102 0.11 -1.64 -5.28
C ILE A 102 0.10 -1.30 -6.75
N TYR A 103 1.02 -0.47 -7.22
CA TYR A 103 1.07 -0.10 -8.65
C TYR A 103 2.28 -0.68 -9.39
N ASP A 104 3.26 -1.22 -8.67
CA ASP A 104 4.38 -1.95 -9.25
C ASP A 104 4.98 -2.93 -8.23
N GLY A 105 5.54 -4.05 -8.71
CA GLY A 105 6.11 -5.09 -7.85
C GLY A 105 5.08 -5.95 -7.10
N GLN A 106 5.55 -6.60 -6.03
CA GLN A 106 4.80 -7.57 -5.23
C GLN A 106 5.20 -7.49 -3.75
N GLU A 107 4.20 -7.64 -2.88
CA GLU A 107 4.38 -7.67 -1.43
C GLU A 107 3.40 -8.62 -0.75
N ARG A 108 3.70 -9.01 0.49
CA ARG A 108 2.79 -9.73 1.35
C ARG A 108 2.52 -8.94 2.61
N ASN A 109 1.24 -8.82 2.93
CA ASN A 109 0.76 -8.25 4.19
C ASN A 109 0.39 -9.41 5.13
N ASN A 110 1.14 -9.60 6.22
CA ASN A 110 0.86 -10.62 7.23
C ASN A 110 0.10 -9.99 8.40
N PHE A 111 -1.10 -10.46 8.71
CA PHE A 111 -1.95 -9.88 9.75
C PHE A 111 -1.91 -10.69 11.04
N PHE A 112 -1.92 -10.00 12.18
CA PHE A 112 -1.79 -10.60 13.50
C PHE A 112 -3.00 -10.30 14.40
N SER A 113 -3.22 -11.18 15.36
CA SER A 113 -4.21 -11.03 16.42
C SER A 113 -3.53 -11.12 17.78
N THR A 114 -4.01 -10.35 18.75
CA THR A 114 -3.67 -10.48 20.17
C THR A 114 -4.54 -11.53 20.88
N ALA A 115 -5.49 -12.17 20.16
CA ALA A 115 -6.27 -13.27 20.70
C ALA A 115 -5.46 -14.57 20.58
N GLY A 116 -4.88 -15.01 21.70
CA GLY A 116 -4.11 -16.24 21.78
C GLY A 116 -3.22 -16.29 23.01
N ASP A 117 -2.43 -17.35 23.13
CA ASP A 117 -1.49 -17.55 24.23
C ASP A 117 -0.15 -16.83 24.00
N ASN A 118 0.19 -16.53 22.74
CA ASN A 118 1.38 -15.75 22.39
C ASN A 118 1.08 -14.25 22.39
N PHE A 119 2.12 -13.42 22.55
CA PHE A 119 2.01 -11.97 22.53
C PHE A 119 1.24 -11.42 21.32
N ILE A 120 1.60 -11.86 20.10
CA ILE A 120 0.79 -11.73 18.89
C ILE A 120 0.86 -13.02 18.07
N THR A 121 -0.24 -13.41 17.45
CA THR A 121 -0.33 -14.63 16.61
C THR A 121 -0.74 -14.27 15.19
N LYS A 122 -0.01 -14.79 14.20
CA LYS A 122 -0.35 -14.60 12.78
C LYS A 122 -1.71 -15.23 12.49
N SER A 123 -2.64 -14.41 12.01
CA SER A 123 -4.02 -14.77 11.73
C SER A 123 -4.26 -15.11 10.25
N LYS A 124 -3.62 -14.36 9.34
CA LYS A 124 -3.70 -14.58 7.88
C LYS A 124 -2.56 -13.86 7.16
N SER A 125 -2.38 -14.19 5.88
CA SER A 125 -1.54 -13.44 4.95
C SER A 125 -2.38 -13.01 3.75
N VAL A 126 -2.02 -11.89 3.13
CA VAL A 126 -2.53 -11.44 1.84
C VAL A 126 -1.33 -11.14 0.94
N ASP A 127 -1.16 -11.96 -0.09
CA ASP A 127 -0.21 -11.69 -1.18
C ASP A 127 -0.84 -10.67 -2.13
N MET A 128 -0.08 -9.65 -2.51
CA MET A 128 -0.52 -8.55 -3.36
C MET A 128 0.49 -8.30 -4.49
N GLN A 129 -0.02 -7.95 -5.66
CA GLN A 129 0.75 -7.55 -6.84
C GLN A 129 0.18 -6.25 -7.43
N ALA A 130 0.88 -5.67 -8.41
CA ALA A 130 0.40 -4.49 -9.14
C ALA A 130 -1.08 -4.63 -9.59
N GLY A 131 -1.90 -3.66 -9.20
CA GLY A 131 -3.34 -3.60 -9.42
C GLY A 131 -4.19 -4.02 -8.21
N ASP A 132 -3.60 -4.72 -7.24
CA ASP A 132 -4.32 -5.15 -6.04
C ASP A 132 -4.53 -4.00 -5.05
N VAL A 133 -5.69 -4.01 -4.41
CA VAL A 133 -6.07 -3.07 -3.36
C VAL A 133 -6.60 -3.83 -2.13
N VAL A 134 -6.04 -3.51 -0.96
CA VAL A 134 -6.48 -4.07 0.33
C VAL A 134 -6.99 -2.96 1.25
N SER A 135 -8.03 -3.27 2.04
CA SER A 135 -8.53 -2.40 3.09
C SER A 135 -8.18 -2.99 4.45
N ILE A 136 -7.64 -2.15 5.32
CA ILE A 136 -7.14 -2.50 6.64
C ILE A 136 -7.94 -1.72 7.69
N GLY A 137 -8.46 -2.41 8.69
CA GLY A 137 -9.22 -1.81 9.78
C GLY A 137 -8.33 -1.11 10.81
N PRO A 138 -8.90 -0.26 11.67
CA PRO A 138 -8.15 0.62 12.58
C PRO A 138 -7.38 -0.09 13.69
N HIS A 139 -7.67 -1.36 13.95
CA HIS A 139 -7.03 -2.18 14.98
C HIS A 139 -6.19 -3.31 14.40
N ALA A 140 -5.97 -3.32 13.08
CA ALA A 140 -5.17 -4.34 12.44
C ALA A 140 -3.69 -4.15 12.77
N ILE A 141 -3.04 -5.24 13.15
CA ILE A 141 -1.60 -5.33 13.30
C ILE A 141 -1.09 -6.10 12.09
N HIS A 142 -0.08 -5.58 11.39
CA HIS A 142 0.48 -6.29 10.25
C HIS A 142 1.99 -6.06 10.06
N THR A 143 2.62 -6.96 9.31
CA THR A 143 3.92 -6.72 8.66
C THR A 143 3.72 -6.61 7.17
N VAL A 144 4.67 -5.95 6.51
CA VAL A 144 4.75 -5.90 5.05
C VAL A 144 6.11 -6.41 4.62
N GLU A 145 6.15 -7.39 3.73
CA GLU A 145 7.38 -7.95 3.16
C GLU A 145 7.34 -7.82 1.64
N CYS A 146 8.42 -7.36 1.02
CA CYS A 146 8.55 -7.44 -0.44
C CYS A 146 8.86 -8.88 -0.84
N THR A 147 8.00 -9.49 -1.65
CA THR A 147 8.12 -10.89 -2.07
C THR A 147 8.77 -11.06 -3.45
N GLY A 148 8.95 -9.95 -4.18
CA GLY A 148 9.60 -9.91 -5.49
C GLY A 148 11.12 -9.77 -5.42
N SER A 149 11.79 -9.94 -6.57
CA SER A 149 13.23 -9.64 -6.73
C SER A 149 13.50 -8.16 -7.02
N THR A 150 12.45 -7.36 -7.19
CA THR A 150 12.47 -5.90 -7.36
C THR A 150 11.55 -5.26 -6.33
N PRO A 151 11.75 -3.98 -5.95
CA PRO A 151 10.90 -3.31 -4.96
C PRO A 151 9.40 -3.34 -5.32
N SER A 152 8.57 -3.44 -4.28
CA SER A 152 7.13 -3.13 -4.34
C SER A 152 6.94 -1.63 -4.22
N TYR A 153 5.99 -1.07 -4.96
CA TYR A 153 5.62 0.33 -4.91
C TYR A 153 4.11 0.48 -4.74
N ALA A 154 3.73 1.27 -3.73
CA ALA A 154 2.35 1.40 -3.29
C ALA A 154 1.96 2.84 -3.01
N ILE A 155 0.65 3.10 -3.04
CA ILE A 155 0.05 4.28 -2.43
C ILE A 155 -0.74 3.80 -1.20
N HIS A 156 -0.41 4.36 -0.04
CA HIS A 156 -1.12 4.10 1.20
C HIS A 156 -2.01 5.30 1.53
N VAL A 157 -3.30 5.04 1.75
CA VAL A 157 -4.28 6.07 2.12
C VAL A 157 -4.84 5.76 3.50
N TYR A 158 -4.64 6.67 4.45
CA TYR A 158 -5.11 6.53 5.82
C TYR A 158 -6.23 7.53 6.12
N LEU A 159 -7.24 7.11 6.89
CA LEU A 159 -8.37 7.97 7.27
C LEU A 159 -8.06 8.82 8.51
N GLY A 160 -7.17 9.79 8.33
CA GLY A 160 -6.73 10.73 9.35
C GLY A 160 -5.31 11.19 9.06
N PRO A 161 -4.78 12.15 9.82
CA PRO A 161 -3.42 12.65 9.65
C PRO A 161 -2.41 11.68 10.29
N LEU A 162 -2.01 10.62 9.58
CA LEU A 162 -1.18 9.54 10.15
C LEU A 162 0.08 10.07 10.85
N SER A 163 0.71 11.14 10.34
CA SER A 163 1.92 11.71 10.95
C SER A 163 1.71 12.27 12.36
N ARG A 164 0.45 12.47 12.77
CA ARG A 164 0.03 13.04 14.05
C ARG A 164 -0.70 12.04 14.94
N ILE A 165 -0.83 10.80 14.48
CA ILE A 165 -1.46 9.72 15.23
C ILE A 165 -0.37 8.94 15.97
N GLU A 166 -0.47 8.90 17.30
CA GLU A 166 0.32 7.98 18.09
C GLU A 166 -0.09 6.54 17.74
N ARG A 167 0.88 5.75 17.29
CA ARG A 167 0.71 4.37 16.82
C ARG A 167 1.84 3.50 17.36
N ASN A 168 1.74 2.20 17.18
CA ASN A 168 2.59 1.24 17.88
C ASN A 168 3.35 0.32 16.95
N LEU A 169 4.53 -0.08 17.43
CA LEU A 169 5.26 -1.26 17.00
C LEU A 169 5.06 -2.38 18.02
N TYR A 170 5.10 -3.62 17.55
CA TYR A 170 5.00 -4.81 18.39
C TYR A 170 6.33 -5.56 18.31
N ASP A 171 7.14 -5.41 19.36
CA ASP A 171 8.40 -6.12 19.56
C ASP A 171 8.07 -7.55 20.01
N VAL A 172 8.13 -8.49 19.05
CA VAL A 172 7.71 -9.88 19.26
C VAL A 172 8.69 -10.63 20.16
N GLU A 173 9.98 -10.35 20.05
CA GLU A 173 11.00 -11.00 20.88
C GLU A 173 10.92 -10.51 22.33
N ALA A 174 10.77 -9.20 22.54
CA ALA A 174 10.64 -8.63 23.88
C ALA A 174 9.22 -8.76 24.47
N GLU A 175 8.26 -9.25 23.68
CA GLU A 175 6.82 -9.32 23.98
C GLU A 175 6.26 -7.97 24.49
N LYS A 176 6.56 -6.88 23.78
CA LYS A 176 6.18 -5.52 24.17
C LYS A 176 5.54 -4.73 23.04
N VAL A 177 4.54 -3.95 23.41
CA VAL A 177 4.03 -2.85 22.57
C VAL A 177 4.87 -1.62 22.89
N ILE A 178 5.49 -1.03 21.87
CA ILE A 178 6.33 0.17 22.01
C ILE A 178 5.83 1.26 21.05
N PRO A 179 6.08 2.54 21.33
CA PRO A 179 5.70 3.62 20.42
C PRO A 179 6.37 3.46 19.05
N PHE A 180 5.66 3.80 17.99
CA PHE A 180 6.23 3.86 16.64
C PHE A 180 7.11 5.11 16.51
N THR A 181 8.37 5.00 16.92
CA THR A 181 9.40 6.01 16.69
C THR A 181 10.34 5.57 15.58
N ASP A 182 10.99 6.50 14.88
CA ASP A 182 12.00 6.15 13.87
C ASP A 182 13.13 5.30 14.46
N ALA A 183 13.53 5.58 15.71
CA ALA A 183 14.59 4.84 16.38
C ALA A 183 14.18 3.37 16.65
N ASP A 184 12.97 3.16 17.18
CA ASP A 184 12.45 1.82 17.44
C ASP A 184 12.12 1.05 16.16
N PHE A 185 11.64 1.76 15.13
CA PHE A 185 11.39 1.19 13.81
C PHE A 185 12.68 0.63 13.22
N HIS A 186 13.75 1.44 13.13
CA HIS A 186 15.01 0.98 12.56
C HIS A 186 15.62 -0.15 13.37
N ARG A 187 15.59 -0.06 14.71
CA ARG A 187 16.05 -1.15 15.58
C ARG A 187 15.36 -2.47 15.24
N LEU A 188 14.02 -2.48 15.22
CA LEU A 188 13.27 -3.70 14.93
C LEU A 188 13.43 -4.18 13.49
N ALA A 189 13.62 -3.29 12.54
CA ALA A 189 13.74 -3.68 11.15
C ALA A 189 15.13 -4.22 10.79
N GLU A 190 16.19 -3.71 11.42
CA GLU A 190 17.55 -4.29 11.35
C GLU A 190 17.59 -5.69 11.98
N ASP A 191 16.89 -5.91 13.10
CA ASP A 191 16.80 -7.23 13.73
C ASP A 191 16.08 -8.26 12.83
N ASN A 192 15.18 -7.80 11.95
CA ASN A 192 14.49 -8.66 10.98
C ASN A 192 15.34 -9.03 9.74
N ASP A 193 16.50 -8.41 9.53
CA ASP A 193 17.46 -8.75 8.45
C ASP A 193 18.30 -10.02 8.77
N ILE A 194 18.08 -10.67 9.92
CA ILE A 194 18.88 -11.83 10.38
C ILE A 194 18.34 -13.18 9.86
N VAL A 195 17.28 -13.21 9.06
CA VAL A 195 16.73 -14.47 8.51
C VAL A 195 16.79 -14.49 6.97
N ALA A 196 17.99 -14.72 6.46
CA ALA A 196 18.26 -15.27 5.14
C ALA A 196 18.95 -16.64 5.27
#